data_AF-A0A0F9FF68-F1
#
_entry.id   AF-A0A0F9FF68-F1
#
_cell.length_a   1.000
_cell.length_b   1.000
_cell.length_c   1.000
_cell.angle_alpha   90.00
_cell.angle_beta   90.00
_cell.angle_gamma   90.00
#
_symmetry.space_group_name_H-M   'P 1'
#
loop_
_entity.id
_entity.type
_entity.pdbx_description
1 polymer ?
#
loop_
_entity_poly.entity_id
_entity_poly.type
_entity_poly.pdbx_seq_one_letter_code
_entity_poly.pdbx_strand_id
1 'polypeptide(L)'
;EWKLVCPRLHEVGMLSKVDKTALAGYCAAYSRWVRAESVVLKDGFTYEYEVYNRKGEPIDHKIEVRPEVKIAQDSLRQVRMFCAEFGLTPSSRGRMSVGKTDEGEEPSWLD
;
A
#
# COMPACT_ATOMS: atom_id res chain seq x y z
N GLU A 1 8.59 2.25 -5.23
CA GLU A 1 7.50 1.33 -5.60
C GLU A 1 7.13 1.24 -7.06
N TRP A 2 6.52 2.24 -7.70
CA TRP A 2 6.04 2.09 -9.08
C TRP A 2 7.07 1.49 -10.04
N LYS A 3 8.27 2.07 -10.07
CA LYS A 3 9.38 1.62 -10.93
C LYS A 3 9.88 0.20 -10.63
N LEU A 4 9.60 -0.32 -9.44
CA LEU A 4 10.02 -1.66 -9.00
C LEU A 4 8.95 -2.71 -9.31
N VAL A 5 7.69 -2.40 -9.01
CA VAL A 5 6.59 -3.38 -9.04
C VAL A 5 5.92 -3.44 -10.42
N CYS A 6 5.79 -2.30 -11.10
CA CYS A 6 5.11 -2.22 -12.40
C CYS A 6 5.74 -3.13 -13.48
N PRO A 7 7.08 -3.12 -13.71
CA PRO A 7 7.68 -3.99 -14.73
C PRO A 7 7.46 -5.47 -14.43
N ARG A 8 7.64 -5.88 -13.16
CA ARG A 8 7.49 -7.27 -12.72
C ARG A 8 6.06 -7.78 -12.87
N LEU A 9 5.07 -6.98 -12.48
CA LEU A 9 3.67 -7.35 -12.63
C LEU A 9 3.23 -7.40 -14.10
N HIS A 10 3.80 -6.55 -14.96
CA HIS A 10 3.54 -6.58 -16.40
C HIS A 10 4.17 -7.83 -17.04
N GLU A 11 5.40 -8.20 -16.67
CA GLU A 11 6.09 -9.40 -17.16
C GLU A 11 5.32 -10.70 -16.87
N VAL A 12 4.65 -10.78 -15.71
CA VAL A 12 3.83 -11.96 -15.33
C VAL A 12 2.37 -11.87 -15.81
N GLY A 13 2.03 -10.88 -16.66
CA GLY A 13 0.69 -10.73 -17.23
C GLY A 13 -0.39 -10.31 -16.23
N MET A 14 -0.02 -9.78 -15.06
CA MET A 14 -0.96 -9.38 -14.00
C MET A 14 -1.42 -7.92 -14.10
N LEU A 15 -0.97 -7.17 -15.10
CA LEU A 15 -1.42 -5.79 -15.34
C LEU A 15 -2.02 -5.64 -16.73
N SER A 16 -3.26 -5.18 -16.76
CA SER A 16 -3.92 -4.63 -17.93
C SER A 16 -3.84 -3.09 -17.92
N LYS A 17 -4.21 -2.45 -19.04
CA LYS A 17 -4.22 -0.98 -19.15
C LYS A 17 -5.18 -0.31 -18.14
N VAL A 18 -6.20 -1.03 -17.65
CA VAL A 18 -7.18 -0.47 -16.70
C VAL A 18 -6.67 -0.46 -15.25
N ASP A 19 -5.62 -1.22 -14.95
CA ASP A 19 -5.11 -1.40 -13.57
C ASP A 19 -4.22 -0.25 -13.08
N LYS A 20 -3.93 0.72 -13.96
CA LYS A 20 -3.02 1.84 -13.68
C LYS A 20 -3.39 2.59 -12.40
N THR A 21 -4.68 2.87 -12.20
CA THR A 21 -5.17 3.61 -11.04
C THR A 21 -5.00 2.82 -9.74
N ALA A 22 -5.33 1.52 -9.76
CA ALA A 22 -5.16 0.64 -8.61
C ALA A 22 -3.67 0.51 -8.23
N LEU A 23 -2.78 0.36 -9.22
CA LEU A 23 -1.34 0.27 -8.97
C LEU A 23 -0.77 1.59 -8.43
N ALA A 24 -1.27 2.72 -8.91
CA ALA A 24 -0.87 4.03 -8.39
C ALA A 24 -1.32 4.20 -6.92
N GLY A 25 -2.54 3.74 -6.61
CA GLY A 25 -3.06 3.68 -5.23
C GLY A 25 -2.18 2.84 -4.32
N TYR A 26 -1.80 1.63 -4.74
CA TYR A 26 -0.85 0.78 -4.02
C TYR A 26 0.47 1.49 -3.74
N CYS A 27 1.08 2.08 -4.78
CA CYS A 27 2.36 2.75 -4.66
C CYS A 27 2.29 3.95 -3.70
N ALA A 28 1.19 4.71 -3.76
CA ALA A 28 0.97 5.85 -2.88
C ALA A 28 0.76 5.41 -1.41
N ALA A 29 -0.02 4.36 -1.18
CA ALA A 29 -0.24 3.79 0.15
C ALA A 29 1.09 3.27 0.74
N TYR A 30 1.86 2.50 -0.04
CA TYR A 30 3.17 2.01 0.37
C TYR A 30 4.13 3.16 0.71
N SER A 31 4.20 4.20 -0.12
CA SER A 31 5.06 5.36 0.15
C SER A 31 4.68 6.11 1.43
N ARG A 32 3.37 6.21 1.75
CA ARG A 32 2.92 6.83 3.01
C ARG A 32 3.30 5.97 4.20
N TRP A 33 3.12 4.65 4.10
CA TRP A 33 3.52 3.70 5.13
C TRP A 33 5.02 3.82 5.44
N VAL A 34 5.89 3.71 4.44
CA VAL A 34 7.35 3.81 4.64
C VAL A 34 7.76 5.12 5.32
N ARG A 35 7.15 6.25 4.92
CA ARG A 35 7.43 7.55 5.54
C ARG A 35 6.98 7.60 7.00
N ALA A 36 5.77 7.15 7.29
CA ALA A 36 5.24 7.13 8.65
C ALA A 36 6.05 6.21 9.57
N GLU A 37 6.39 5.00 9.11
CA GLU A 37 7.26 4.06 9.83
C GLU A 37 8.64 4.66 10.09
N SER A 38 9.22 5.39 9.12
CA SER A 38 10.54 6.02 9.32
C SER A 38 10.54 7.05 10.45
N VAL A 39 9.44 7.77 10.64
CA VAL A 39 9.28 8.72 11.76
C VAL A 39 9.11 7.96 13.07
N VAL A 40 8.23 6.95 13.10
CA VAL A 40 8.00 6.15 14.32
C VAL A 40 9.27 5.41 14.77
N LEU A 41 10.05 4.88 13.83
CA LEU A 41 11.31 4.21 14.10
C LEU A 41 12.36 5.17 14.68
N LYS A 42 12.37 6.41 14.19
CA LYS A 42 13.34 7.43 14.59
C LYS A 42 12.98 8.10 15.92
N ASP A 43 11.72 8.52 16.05
CA ASP A 43 11.25 9.44 17.07
C ASP A 43 10.34 8.75 18.13
N GLY A 44 10.12 7.44 18.00
CA GLY A 44 9.29 6.63 18.88
C GLY A 44 7.79 6.69 18.57
N PHE A 45 6.99 5.95 19.34
CA PHE A 45 5.53 5.87 19.14
C PHE A 45 4.75 7.03 19.74
N THR A 46 5.33 7.73 20.70
CA THR A 46 4.69 8.81 21.45
C THR A 46 5.52 10.08 21.39
N TYR A 47 4.89 11.20 21.70
CA TYR A 47 5.54 12.49 21.90
C TYR A 47 4.99 13.14 23.16
N GLU A 48 5.81 13.99 23.77
CA GLU A 48 5.47 14.70 25.00
C GLU A 48 5.35 16.19 24.71
N TYR A 49 4.39 16.86 25.32
CA TYR A 49 4.25 18.32 25.24
C TYR A 49 3.73 18.90 26.55
N GLU A 50 4.14 20.14 26.83
CA GLU A 50 3.68 20.89 27.99
C GLU A 50 2.29 21.49 27.74
N VAL A 51 1.47 21.48 28.77
CA VAL A 51 0.16 22.14 28.79
C VAL A 51 0.31 23.45 29.54
N TYR A 52 -0.09 24.55 28.90
CA TYR A 52 0.00 25.88 29.48
C TYR A 52 -1.37 26.40 29.91
N ASN A 53 -1.40 27.17 30.99
CA ASN A 53 -2.59 27.91 31.39
C ASN A 53 -2.80 29.16 30.49
N ARG A 54 -3.90 29.91 30.71
CA ARG A 54 -4.21 31.14 29.94
C ARG A 54 -3.14 32.25 30.11
N LYS A 55 -2.32 32.18 31.16
CA LYS A 55 -1.22 33.12 31.43
C LYS A 55 0.12 32.66 30.80
N GLY A 56 0.16 31.49 30.17
CA GLY A 56 1.37 30.94 29.55
C GLY A 56 2.29 30.20 30.52
N GLU A 57 1.83 29.88 31.73
CA GLU A 57 2.64 29.11 32.69
C GLU A 57 2.38 27.60 32.48
N PRO A 58 3.44 26.76 32.46
CA PRO A 58 3.28 25.31 32.31
C PRO A 58 2.60 24.76 33.57
N ILE A 59 1.51 24.01 33.37
CA ILE A 59 0.70 23.43 34.45
C ILE A 59 0.75 21.91 34.49
N ASP A 60 1.08 21.27 33.36
CA ASP A 60 1.07 19.82 33.21
C ASP A 60 1.94 19.40 32.03
N HIS A 61 2.26 18.10 31.94
CA HIS A 61 2.89 17.48 30.78
C HIS A 61 2.02 16.32 30.30
N LYS A 62 1.86 16.19 28.98
CA LYS A 62 1.05 15.12 28.39
C LYS A 62 1.87 14.30 27.42
N ILE A 63 1.58 13.00 27.42
CA ILE A 63 2.14 12.04 26.48
C ILE A 63 1.00 11.61 25.54
N GLU A 64 1.22 11.78 24.24
CA GLU A 64 0.27 11.38 23.21
C GLU A 64 0.90 10.45 22.18
N VAL A 65 0.07 9.63 21.55
CA VAL A 65 0.50 8.78 20.43
C VAL A 65 0.71 9.65 19.21
N ARG A 66 1.82 9.41 18.51
CA ARG A 66 2.14 10.10 17.26
C ARG A 66 1.11 9.80 16.17
N PRO A 67 0.64 10.79 15.39
CA PRO A 67 -0.31 10.56 14.30
C PRO A 67 0.23 9.60 13.23
N GLU A 68 1.54 9.52 13.06
CA GLU A 68 2.22 8.61 12.13
C GLU A 68 1.89 7.14 12.42
N VAL A 69 1.64 6.77 13.68
CA VAL A 69 1.22 5.41 14.04
C VAL A 69 -0.08 5.06 13.32
N LYS A 70 -1.05 5.97 13.33
CA LYS A 70 -2.34 5.77 12.67
C LYS A 70 -2.19 5.78 11.15
N ILE A 71 -1.38 6.69 10.61
CA ILE A 71 -1.09 6.77 9.17
C ILE A 71 -0.44 5.48 8.67
N ALA A 72 0.52 4.94 9.41
CA ALA A 72 1.20 3.69 9.08
C ALA A 72 0.19 2.52 9.05
N GLN A 73 -0.64 2.38 10.09
CA GLN A 73 -1.66 1.33 10.16
C GLN A 73 -2.67 1.40 9.01
N ASP A 74 -3.19 2.58 8.70
CA ASP A 74 -4.18 2.75 7.63
C ASP A 74 -3.56 2.54 6.24
N SER A 75 -2.33 3.02 6.04
CA SER A 75 -1.59 2.82 4.80
C SER A 75 -1.30 1.34 4.57
N LEU A 76 -0.89 0.60 5.61
CA LEU A 76 -0.65 -0.84 5.52
C LEU A 76 -1.93 -1.61 5.23
N ARG A 77 -3.07 -1.19 5.78
CA ARG A 77 -4.38 -1.77 5.45
C ARG A 77 -4.71 -1.57 3.96
N GLN A 78 -4.52 -0.37 3.42
CA GLN A 78 -4.72 -0.08 2.00
C GLN A 78 -3.78 -0.91 1.12
N VAL A 79 -2.49 -1.00 1.47
CA VAL A 79 -1.52 -1.87 0.77
C VAL A 79 -2.02 -3.30 0.72
N ARG A 80 -2.48 -3.86 1.85
CA ARG A 80 -3.03 -5.23 1.90
C ARG A 80 -4.26 -5.41 1.01
N MET A 81 -5.15 -4.42 0.94
CA MET A 81 -6.32 -4.47 0.04
C MET A 81 -5.87 -4.52 -1.42
N PHE A 82 -4.99 -3.63 -1.85
CA PHE A 82 -4.44 -3.67 -3.22
C PHE A 82 -3.67 -4.97 -3.52
N CYS A 83 -2.91 -5.51 -2.56
CA CYS A 83 -2.25 -6.80 -2.73
C CYS A 83 -3.24 -7.95 -3.01
N ALA A 84 -4.45 -7.90 -2.43
CA ALA A 84 -5.46 -8.91 -2.68
C ALA A 84 -6.01 -8.81 -4.12
N GLU A 85 -6.23 -7.59 -4.62
CA GLU A 85 -6.70 -7.33 -6.00
C GLU A 85 -5.69 -7.83 -7.04
N PHE A 86 -4.39 -7.63 -6.79
CA PHE A 86 -3.33 -8.05 -7.72
C PHE A 86 -2.88 -9.51 -7.57
N GLY A 87 -3.55 -10.32 -6.74
CA GLY A 87 -3.13 -11.71 -6.56
C GLY A 87 -1.81 -11.89 -5.79
N LEU A 88 -1.32 -10.84 -5.11
CA LEU A 88 -0.01 -10.84 -4.44
C LEU A 88 0.00 -11.58 -3.10
N THR A 89 -1.16 -11.88 -2.53
CA THR A 89 -1.26 -12.68 -1.29
C THR A 89 -1.29 -14.18 -1.58
N PRO A 90 -0.71 -15.05 -0.71
CA PRO A 90 -0.79 -16.50 -0.90
C PRO A 90 -2.21 -17.03 -1.10
N SER A 91 -3.19 -16.48 -0.36
CA SER A 91 -4.60 -16.84 -0.47
C SER A 91 -5.27 -16.35 -1.76
N SER A 92 -4.83 -15.23 -2.34
CA SER A 92 -5.33 -14.76 -3.63
C SER A 92 -4.77 -15.55 -4.82
N ARG A 93 -3.57 -16.15 -4.68
CA ARG A 93 -2.95 -16.93 -5.77
C ARG A 93 -3.74 -18.19 -6.12
N GLY A 94 -4.40 -18.82 -5.15
CA GLY A 94 -5.24 -20.00 -5.40
C GLY A 94 -6.47 -19.74 -6.28
N ARG A 95 -6.88 -18.48 -6.46
CA ARG A 95 -7.99 -18.08 -7.36
C ARG A 95 -7.54 -17.61 -8.73
N MET A 96 -6.24 -17.39 -8.93
CA MET A 96 -5.68 -16.94 -10.19
C MET A 96 -5.33 -18.17 -11.04
N SER A 97 -6.33 -18.79 -11.67
CA SER A 97 -6.06 -19.65 -12.81
C SER A 97 -5.62 -18.75 -13.96
N VAL A 98 -4.30 -18.60 -14.11
CA VAL A 98 -3.74 -18.03 -15.34
C VAL A 98 -4.17 -18.98 -16.45
N GLY A 99 -5.18 -18.57 -17.23
CA GLY A 99 -5.54 -19.28 -18.44
C GLY A 99 -4.26 -19.44 -19.25
N LYS A 100 -3.91 -20.68 -19.59
CA LYS A 100 -2.95 -20.91 -20.67
C LYS A 100 -3.42 -20.03 -21.82
N THR A 101 -2.58 -19.13 -22.27
CA THR A 101 -2.72 -18.57 -23.61
C THR A 101 -2.63 -19.76 -24.54
N ASP A 102 -3.77 -20.24 -25.04
CA ASP A 102 -3.80 -21.21 -26.13
C ASP A 102 -3.15 -20.53 -27.32
N GLU A 103 -1.88 -20.85 -27.53
CA GLU A 103 -1.21 -20.63 -28.80
C GLU A 103 -1.85 -21.58 -29.81
N GLY A 104 -2.70 -21.04 -30.69
CA GLY A 104 -2.93 -21.63 -32.02
C GLY A 104 -4.30 -22.24 -32.31
N GLU A 105 -5.38 -21.45 -32.22
CA GLU A 105 -6.55 -21.70 -33.08
C GLU A 105 -6.78 -20.49 -33.98
N GLU A 106 -6.37 -20.63 -35.25
CA GLU A 106 -6.86 -19.77 -36.33
C GLU A 106 -8.39 -19.93 -36.42
N PRO A 107 -9.14 -18.84 -36.53
CA PRO A 107 -10.58 -18.96 -36.59
C PRO A 107 -11.04 -19.62 -37.91
N SER A 108 -11.71 -20.76 -37.77
CA SER A 108 -12.32 -21.59 -38.84
C SER A 108 -13.56 -20.92 -39.48
N TRP A 109 -13.44 -19.69 -39.96
CA TRP A 109 -14.48 -19.02 -40.76
C TRP A 109 -14.00 -18.66 -42.17
N LEU A 110 -12.97 -19.35 -42.65
CA LEU A 110 -12.42 -19.20 -44.01
C LEU A 110 -12.72 -20.39 -44.94
N ASP A 111 -13.71 -21.22 -44.62
CA ASP A 111 -14.28 -22.22 -45.55
C ASP A 111 -15.72 -21.87 -45.92
#